data_AF-A0A850LK87-F1
#
_entry.id   AF-A0A850LK87-F1
#
_cell.length_a   1.000
_cell.length_b   1.000
_cell.length_c   1.000
_cell.angle_alpha   90.00
_cell.angle_beta   90.00
_cell.angle_gamma   90.00
#
_symmetry.space_group_name_H-M   'P 1'
#
loop_
_entity.id
_entity.type
_entity.pdbx_description
1 polymer ?
#
loop_
_entity_poly.entity_id
_entity_poly.type
_entity_poly.pdbx_seq_one_letter_code
_entity_poly.pdbx_strand_id
1 'polypeptide(L)' 'MSDLRKINIDGHEIEVEGAMTLIQACEVAGIEVPRFCYHERLSIAGNCRMCLVEVVGGPPKPAA' A
#
# COMPACT_ATOMS: atom_id res chain seq x y z
N MET A 1 -4.46 -7.51 19.93
CA MET A 1 -3.64 -6.38 20.43
C MET A 1 -3.32 -5.51 19.23
N SER A 2 -3.63 -4.22 19.28
CA SER A 2 -3.52 -3.32 18.13
C SER A 2 -2.06 -2.87 17.97
N ASP A 3 -1.33 -3.43 17.00
CA ASP A 3 0.02 -2.98 16.60
C ASP A 3 -0.14 -1.82 15.60
N LEU A 4 -0.52 -0.64 16.10
CA LEU A 4 -0.65 0.56 15.28
C LEU A 4 0.74 1.08 14.91
N ARG A 5 0.93 1.38 13.63
CA ARG A 5 2.16 1.92 13.06
C ARG A 5 1.89 3.25 12.39
N LYS A 6 2.78 4.20 12.62
CA LYS A 6 2.80 5.48 11.91
C LYS A 6 3.43 5.30 10.54
N ILE A 7 2.77 5.83 9.52
CA ILE A 7 3.27 5.90 8.15
C ILE A 7 2.94 7.28 7.58
N ASN A 8 3.86 7.82 6.76
CA ASN A 8 3.63 9.03 5.99
C ASN A 8 3.37 8.64 4.53
N ILE A 9 2.23 9.06 3.98
CA ILE A 9 1.83 8.83 2.60
C ILE A 9 1.59 10.20 1.96
N ASP A 10 2.42 10.58 0.98
CA ASP A 10 2.34 11.88 0.27
C ASP A 10 2.25 13.11 1.19
N GLY A 11 2.93 13.06 2.35
CA GLY A 11 2.92 14.13 3.36
C GLY A 11 1.83 13.99 4.42
N HIS A 12 0.90 13.04 4.28
CA HIS A 12 -0.14 12.75 5.27
C HIS A 12 0.35 11.71 6.27
N GLU A 13 0.51 12.10 7.54
CA GLU A 13 0.80 11.14 8.63
C GLU A 13 -0.48 10.49 9.13
N ILE A 14 -0.51 9.15 9.07
CA ILE A 14 -1.63 8.34 9.57
C ILE A 14 -1.13 7.20 10.45
N GLU A 15 -2.03 6.68 11.30
CA GLU A 15 -1.81 5.46 12.08
C GLU A 15 -2.68 4.34 11.54
N VAL A 16 -2.04 3.24 11.14
CA VAL A 16 -2.70 2.05 10.56
C VAL A 16 -2.23 0.79 11.27
N GLU A 17 -3.01 -0.30 11.18
CA GLU A 17 -2.56 -1.58 11.72
C GLU A 17 -1.35 -2.10 10.94
N GLY A 18 -0.33 -2.61 11.64
CA GLY A 18 0.91 -3.09 11.02
C GLY A 18 0.75 -4.28 10.07
N ALA A 19 -0.41 -4.94 10.05
CA ALA A 19 -0.74 -6.02 9.14
C ALA A 19 -1.38 -5.53 7.82
N MET A 20 -1.73 -4.24 7.69
CA MET A 20 -2.31 -3.69 6.47
C MET A 20 -1.30 -3.68 5.33
N THR A 21 -1.80 -3.90 4.11
CA THR A 21 -1.05 -3.65 2.89
C THR A 21 -0.92 -2.15 2.62
N LEU A 22 0.05 -1.74 1.81
CA LEU A 22 0.19 -0.34 1.41
C LEU A 22 -1.04 0.18 0.66
N ILE A 23 -1.73 -0.65 -0.14
CA ILE A 23 -2.97 -0.24 -0.83
C ILE A 23 -4.04 0.15 0.19
N GLN A 24 -4.22 -0.66 1.24
CA GLN A 24 -5.19 -0.38 2.31
C GLN A 24 -4.79 0.85 3.13
N ALA A 25 -3.50 1.04 3.42
CA ALA A 25 -3.03 2.23 4.10
C ALA A 25 -3.27 3.51 3.26
N CYS A 26 -3.07 3.45 1.95
CA CYS A 26 -3.41 4.55 1.04
C CYS A 26 -4.91 4.85 1.04
N GLU A 27 -5.78 3.83 1.06
CA GLU A 27 -7.23 4.01 1.15
C GLU A 27 -7.65 4.73 2.44
N VAL A 28 -7.01 4.42 3.58
CA VAL A 28 -7.20 5.16 4.85
C VAL A 28 -6.77 6.62 4.73
N ALA A 29 -5.69 6.90 3.98
CA ALA A 29 -5.27 8.26 3.64
C ALA A 29 -6.18 8.98 2.62
N GLY A 30 -7.19 8.30 2.08
CA GLY A 30 -8.07 8.83 1.02
C GLY A 30 -7.44 8.83 -0.38
N ILE A 31 -6.38 8.05 -0.59
CA ILE A 31 -5.62 7.96 -1.84
C ILE A 31 -5.94 6.64 -2.53
N GLU A 32 -6.54 6.72 -3.71
CA GLU A 32 -6.85 5.53 -4.53
C GLU A 32 -5.64 5.13 -5.38
N VAL A 33 -5.06 3.96 -5.10
CA VAL A 33 -3.97 3.38 -5.89
C VAL A 33 -4.55 2.53 -7.03
N PRO A 34 -4.16 2.76 -8.30
CA PRO A 34 -4.73 2.02 -9.42
C PRO A 34 -4.39 0.54 -9.35
N ARG A 35 -5.40 -0.31 -9.59
CA ARG A 35 -5.32 -1.76 -9.39
C ARG A 35 -6.19 -2.52 -10.40
N PHE A 36 -5.68 -3.65 -10.86
CA PHE A 36 -6.45 -4.61 -11.67
C PHE A 36 -6.59 -5.97 -10.99
N CYS A 37 -5.52 -6.49 -10.39
CA CYS A 37 -5.49 -7.84 -9.83
C CYS A 37 -5.77 -7.92 -8.33
N TYR A 38 -5.93 -6.79 -7.65
CA TYR A 38 -6.27 -6.73 -6.23
C TYR A 38 -7.76 -6.51 -6.04
N HIS A 39 -8.36 -7.30 -5.16
CA HIS A 39 -9.73 -7.15 -4.69
C HIS A 39 -9.77 -7.52 -3.20
N GLU A 40 -10.42 -6.70 -2.37
CA GLU A 40 -10.42 -6.82 -0.89
C GLU A 40 -10.90 -8.19 -0.37
N ARG A 41 -11.72 -8.90 -1.15
CA ARG A 41 -12.33 -10.20 -0.79
C ARG A 41 -11.68 -11.41 -1.46
N LEU A 42 -10.64 -11.21 -2.27
CA LEU A 42 -9.94 -12.28 -2.97
C LEU A 42 -8.50 -12.38 -2.45
N SER A 43 -7.85 -13.49 -2.76
CA SER A 43 -6.42 -13.64 -2.48
C SER A 43 -5.59 -12.59 -3.21
N ILE A 44 -4.54 -12.10 -2.56
CA ILE A 44 -3.64 -11.09 -3.12
C ILE A 44 -2.87 -11.69 -4.32
N ALA A 45 -2.94 -11.00 -5.46
CA ALA A 45 -2.15 -11.28 -6.65
C ALA A 45 -1.24 -10.09 -6.99
N GLY A 46 -0.17 -10.34 -7.74
CA GLY A 46 0.83 -9.33 -8.13
C GLY A 46 1.19 -9.35 -9.61
N ASN A 47 0.28 -9.79 -10.49
CA ASN A 47 0.56 -9.95 -11.92
C ASN A 47 0.43 -8.64 -12.73
N CYS A 48 -0.45 -7.70 -12.35
CA CYS A 48 -0.71 -6.49 -13.14
C CYS A 48 0.32 -5.37 -12.95
N ARG A 49 1.02 -5.34 -11.80
CA ARG A 49 2.00 -4.31 -11.42
C ARG A 49 1.50 -2.86 -11.50
N MET A 50 0.18 -2.63 -11.54
CA MET A 50 -0.40 -1.29 -11.67
C MET A 50 -0.32 -0.49 -10.36
N CYS A 51 -0.30 -1.18 -9.22
CA CYS A 51 -0.22 -0.57 -7.89
C CYS A 51 1.22 -0.28 -7.44
N LEU A 52 2.17 -0.15 -8.37
CA LEU A 52 3.55 0.18 -8.03
C LEU A 52 3.61 1.61 -7.46
N VAL A 53 4.18 1.73 -6.26
CA VAL A 53 4.42 3.00 -5.57
C VAL A 53 5.91 3.09 -5.20
N GLU A 54 6.38 4.30 -4.96
CA GLU A 54 7.72 4.54 -4.45
C GLU A 54 7.71 4.57 -2.92
N VAL A 55 8.70 3.93 -2.30
CA VAL A 55 8.89 3.95 -0.85
C VAL A 55 10.26 4.53 -0.57
N VAL A 56 10.34 5.57 0.26
CA VAL A 56 11.61 6.20 0.64
C VAL A 56 12.49 5.16 1.35
N GLY A 57 13.70 4.93 0.82
CA GLY A 57 14.60 3.88 1.30
C GLY A 57 14.19 2.45 0.91
N GLY A 58 13.15 2.30 0.09
CA GLY A 58 12.72 1.03 -0.48
C GLY A 58 13.68 0.52 -1.57
N PRO A 59 13.53 -0.76 -1.97
CA PRO A 59 14.29 -1.31 -3.09
C PRO A 59 13.95 -0.57 -4.39
N PRO A 60 14.87 -0.56 -5.38
CA PRO A 60 14.61 0.07 -6.66
C PRO A 60 13.39 -0.57 -7.34
N LYS A 61 12.70 0.23 -8.17
CA LYS A 61 11.58 -0.25 -8.98
C LYS A 61 11.99 -1.51 -9.75
N PRO A 62 11.21 -2.61 -9.70
CA PRO A 62 11.51 -3.81 -10.46
C PRO A 62 11.66 -3.50 -11.96
N ALA A 63 12.77 -3.93 -12.55
CA ALA A 63 12.96 -3.93 -13.99
C ALA A 63 12.18 -5.09 -14.63
N ALA A 64 11.66 -4.89 -15.83
CA ALA A 64 11.04 -5.94 -16.63
C ALA A 64 12.10 -6.87 -17.25
#